data_AF-A0A4Y2L842-F1
#
_entry.id   AF-A0A4Y2L842-F1
#
_cell.length_a   1.000
_cell.length_b   1.000
_cell.length_c   1.000
_cell.angle_alpha   90.00
_cell.angle_beta   90.00
_cell.angle_gamma   90.00
#
_symmetry.space_group_name_H-M   'P 1'
#
loop_
_entity.id
_entity.type
_entity.pdbx_description
1 polymer ?
#
loop_
_entity_poly.entity_id
_entity_poly.type
_entity_poly.pdbx_seq_one_letter_code
_entity_poly.pdbx_strand_id
1 'polypeptide(L)'
;MLPTKILASRKEAAAPGYKRSKDRVTVYLCSNAAGTHKVPVMLNGKSVKPRAFKNINVKSLPVHYRTSKTAWMNQELFIEWFHSEFVPSVKKHLKSQKLPIKALLVLDTAPSRPSEEELKDGNIHAVFLPPNVTALI
;
A
#
# COMPACT_ATOMS: atom_id res chain seq x y z
N MET A 1 8.14 -1.12 -12.17
CA MET A 1 8.90 0.12 -11.84
C MET A 1 8.20 0.94 -10.75
N LEU A 2 8.80 1.07 -9.57
CA LEU A 2 8.37 2.05 -8.55
C LEU A 2 8.83 3.46 -8.95
N PRO A 3 8.09 4.54 -8.63
CA PRO A 3 8.52 5.89 -8.98
C PRO A 3 9.78 6.27 -8.17
N THR A 4 10.90 6.50 -8.87
CA THR A 4 12.14 7.07 -8.30
C THR A 4 12.12 8.60 -8.20
N LYS A 5 11.09 9.25 -8.74
CA LYS A 5 10.97 10.71 -8.77
C LYS A 5 9.98 11.18 -7.70
N ILE A 6 10.46 12.08 -6.83
CA ILE A 6 9.62 12.86 -5.92
C ILE A 6 8.81 13.85 -6.77
N LEU A 7 7.48 13.80 -6.67
CA LEU A 7 6.61 14.80 -7.28
C LEU A 7 6.77 16.13 -6.52
N ALA A 8 7.57 17.04 -7.09
CA ALA A 8 7.69 18.41 -6.60
C ALA A 8 6.67 19.29 -7.32
N SER A 9 6.08 20.26 -6.61
CA SER A 9 5.21 21.22 -7.30
C SER A 9 6.05 22.15 -8.19
N ARG A 10 5.49 22.61 -9.32
CA ARG A 10 6.18 23.55 -10.24
C ARG A 10 6.66 24.82 -9.53
N LYS A 11 5.97 25.26 -8.47
CA LYS A 11 6.32 26.44 -7.67
C LYS A 11 7.55 26.22 -6.79
N GLU A 12 7.75 25.01 -6.25
CA GLU A 12 8.94 24.67 -5.45
C GLU A 12 10.20 24.54 -6.30
N ALA A 13 10.05 24.13 -7.57
CA ALA A 13 11.17 23.92 -8.48
C ALA A 13 11.79 25.23 -9.02
N ALA A 14 11.04 26.34 -8.98
CA ALA A 14 11.40 27.61 -9.63
C ALA A 14 11.93 28.69 -8.67
N ALA A 15 11.95 28.46 -7.35
CA ALA A 15 12.31 29.48 -6.37
C ALA A 15 13.76 29.29 -5.84
N PRO A 16 14.66 30.28 -6.03
CA PRO A 16 16.01 30.25 -5.46
C PRO A 16 15.95 30.20 -3.92
N GLY A 17 16.69 29.26 -3.31
CA GLY A 17 16.73 29.09 -1.85
C GLY A 17 15.58 28.29 -1.23
N TYR A 18 14.61 27.82 -2.03
CA TYR A 18 13.47 27.05 -1.52
C TYR A 18 13.84 25.58 -1.27
N LYS A 19 13.79 25.13 -0.02
CA LYS A 19 13.92 23.71 0.33
C LYS A 19 12.62 22.99 0.01
N ARG A 20 12.65 22.03 -0.92
CA ARG A 20 11.52 21.15 -1.25
C ARG A 20 10.92 20.54 0.01
N SER A 21 9.59 20.51 0.08
CA SER A 21 8.90 19.82 1.16
C SER A 21 9.33 18.35 1.20
N LYS A 22 9.70 17.88 2.39
CA LYS A 22 10.01 16.47 2.67
C LYS A 22 8.78 15.72 3.22
N ASP A 23 7.59 16.24 2.96
CA ASP A 23 6.35 15.55 3.28
C ASP A 23 6.24 14.30 2.42
N ARG A 24 5.78 13.22 3.06
CA ARG A 24 5.70 11.91 2.45
C ARG A 24 4.40 11.25 2.85
N VAL A 25 3.84 10.54 1.89
CA VAL A 25 2.76 9.58 2.09
C VAL A 25 3.17 8.27 1.43
N THR A 26 2.75 7.16 2.01
CA THR A 26 2.88 5.83 1.41
C THR A 26 1.51 5.36 0.98
N VAL A 27 1.40 4.83 -0.23
CA VAL A 27 0.15 4.28 -0.78
C VAL A 27 0.34 2.79 -0.96
N TYR A 28 -0.61 2.00 -0.48
CA TYR A 28 -0.65 0.56 -0.63
C TYR A 28 -1.62 0.24 -1.77
N LEU A 29 -1.07 -0.30 -2.85
CA LEU A 29 -1.81 -0.64 -4.05
C LEU A 29 -1.60 -2.12 -4.34
N CYS A 30 -2.68 -2.82 -4.67
CA CYS A 30 -2.61 -4.23 -5.04
C CYS A 30 -3.73 -4.55 -6.03
N SER A 31 -3.42 -5.35 -7.05
CA SER A 31 -4.37 -5.92 -7.97
C SER A 31 -4.03 -7.37 -8.26
N ASN A 32 -5.00 -8.14 -8.77
CA ASN A 32 -4.69 -9.42 -9.38
C ASN A 32 -3.87 -9.23 -10.68
N ALA A 33 -3.30 -10.32 -11.19
CA ALA A 33 -2.45 -10.30 -12.39
C ALA A 33 -3.17 -9.75 -13.63
N ALA A 34 -4.47 -10.01 -13.77
CA ALA A 34 -5.28 -9.50 -14.87
C ALA A 34 -5.73 -8.03 -14.70
N GLY A 35 -5.49 -7.42 -13.54
CA GLY A 35 -5.95 -6.06 -13.22
C GLY A 35 -7.46 -5.89 -13.04
N THR A 36 -8.24 -6.97 -13.11
CA THR A 36 -9.71 -6.99 -13.00
C THR A 36 -10.20 -6.87 -11.55
N HIS A 37 -9.38 -7.25 -10.57
CA HIS A 37 -9.64 -7.04 -9.16
C HIS A 37 -8.59 -6.12 -8.57
N LYS A 38 -9.02 -5.01 -7.97
CA LYS A 38 -8.19 -4.05 -7.26
C LYS A 38 -8.60 -4.05 -5.79
N VAL A 39 -7.63 -4.22 -4.90
CA VAL A 39 -7.82 -4.15 -3.45
C VAL A 39 -8.08 -2.69 -3.05
N PRO A 40 -8.93 -2.41 -2.03
CA PRO A 40 -9.09 -1.07 -1.49
C PRO A 40 -7.74 -0.40 -1.18
N VAL A 41 -7.64 0.88 -1.53
CA VAL A 41 -6.39 1.64 -1.36
C VAL A 41 -6.22 2.02 0.11
N MET A 42 -5.04 1.76 0.66
CA MET A 42 -4.63 2.30 1.96
C MET A 42 -3.61 3.42 1.78
N LEU A 43 -3.82 4.52 2.50
CA LEU A 43 -2.94 5.69 2.52
C LEU A 43 -2.34 5.86 3.91
N ASN A 44 -1.02 5.93 3.99
CA ASN A 44 -0.29 6.18 5.23
C ASN A 44 0.40 7.55 5.20
N GLY A 45 0.14 8.39 6.20
CA GLY A 45 0.75 9.71 6.36
C GLY A 45 1.34 9.94 7.76
N LYS A 46 1.98 11.10 7.97
CA LYS A 46 2.60 11.43 9.28
C LYS A 46 1.60 11.95 10.31
N SER A 47 0.58 12.68 9.85
CA SER A 47 -0.34 13.42 10.72
C SER A 47 -1.65 12.64 10.88
N VAL A 48 -2.13 12.49 12.12
CA VAL A 48 -3.44 11.86 12.40
C VAL A 48 -4.58 12.59 11.68
N LYS A 49 -4.50 13.92 11.60
CA LYS A 49 -5.46 14.77 10.89
C LYS A 49 -4.70 15.76 10.00
N PRO A 50 -4.30 15.34 8.79
CA PRO A 50 -3.66 16.22 7.83
C PRO A 50 -4.51 17.46 7.58
N ARG A 51 -3.86 18.63 7.41
CA ARG A 51 -4.54 19.86 7.01
C ARG A 51 -5.31 19.68 5.69
N ALA A 52 -4.85 18.79 4.83
CA ALA A 52 -5.54 18.41 3.60
C ALA A 52 -6.92 17.78 3.83
N PHE A 53 -7.20 17.23 5.02
CA PHE A 53 -8.50 16.67 5.38
C PHE A 53 -9.38 17.66 6.14
N LYS A 54 -8.97 18.93 6.27
CA LYS A 54 -9.82 19.95 6.87
C LYS A 54 -11.11 20.07 6.06
N ASN A 55 -12.24 19.99 6.76
CA ASN A 55 -13.59 20.03 6.17
C ASN A 55 -13.90 18.87 5.20
N ILE A 56 -13.11 17.80 5.20
CA ILE A 56 -13.39 16.58 4.45
C ILE A 56 -13.91 15.52 5.41
N ASN A 57 -15.02 14.85 5.05
CA ASN A 57 -15.42 13.63 5.73
C ASN A 57 -14.47 12.49 5.32
N VAL A 58 -13.44 12.24 6.13
CA VAL A 58 -12.44 11.20 5.84
C VAL A 58 -13.08 9.82 5.64
N LYS A 59 -14.19 9.52 6.35
CA LYS A 59 -14.91 8.25 6.21
C LYS A 59 -15.61 8.09 4.85
N SER A 60 -15.85 9.17 4.12
CA SER A 60 -16.44 9.09 2.77
C SER A 60 -15.38 9.02 1.66
N LEU A 61 -14.08 9.09 2.00
CA LEU A 61 -13.03 8.91 1.01
C LEU A 61 -12.92 7.43 0.64
N PRO A 62 -12.62 7.10 -0.64
CA PRO A 62 -12.44 5.73 -1.10
C PRO A 62 -11.06 5.15 -0.68
N VAL A 63 -10.47 5.66 0.40
CA VAL A 63 -9.15 5.25 0.89
C VAL A 63 -9.17 5.07 2.40
N HIS A 64 -8.48 4.03 2.86
CA HIS A 64 -8.29 3.77 4.28
C HIS A 64 -7.07 4.56 4.75
N TYR A 65 -7.28 5.57 5.60
CA TYR A 65 -6.17 6.39 6.11
C TYR A 65 -5.58 5.79 7.39
N ARG A 66 -4.25 5.69 7.41
CA ARG A 66 -3.42 5.26 8.54
C ARG A 66 -2.27 6.25 8.76
N THR A 67 -1.63 6.14 9.92
CA THR A 67 -0.51 7.01 10.26
C THR A 67 0.68 6.28 10.84
N SER A 68 1.88 6.67 10.40
CA SER A 68 3.14 6.28 11.02
C SER A 68 4.05 7.49 11.19
N LYS A 69 4.92 7.47 12.20
CA LYS A 69 5.82 8.61 12.53
C LYS A 69 6.63 9.10 11.31
N THR A 70 7.01 8.18 10.44
CA THR A 70 7.88 8.46 9.29
C THR A 70 7.10 8.52 7.96
N ALA A 71 5.82 8.12 7.95
CA ALA A 71 5.03 7.85 6.75
C ALA A 71 5.69 6.87 5.76
N TRP A 72 6.63 6.04 6.23
CA TRP A 72 7.09 4.86 5.52
C TRP A 72 6.17 3.68 5.83
N MET A 73 6.18 2.69 4.94
CA MET A 73 5.70 1.35 5.26
C MET A 73 6.43 0.82 6.49
N ASN A 74 5.69 0.26 7.44
CA ASN A 74 6.24 -0.51 8.54
C ASN A 74 5.62 -1.92 8.51
N GLN A 75 6.24 -2.86 9.22
CA GLN A 75 5.80 -4.26 9.26
C GLN A 75 4.38 -4.37 9.84
N GLU A 76 4.12 -3.70 10.96
CA GLU A 76 2.83 -3.73 11.66
C GLU A 76 1.65 -3.27 10.79
N LEU A 77 1.75 -2.13 10.11
CA LEU A 77 0.70 -1.64 9.21
C LEU A 77 0.56 -2.53 7.97
N PHE A 78 1.64 -3.18 7.53
CA PHE A 78 1.56 -4.10 6.41
C PHE A 78 0.84 -5.40 6.79
N ILE A 79 1.11 -5.95 7.97
CA ILE A 79 0.36 -7.09 8.54
C ILE A 79 -1.11 -6.69 8.74
N GLU A 80 -1.37 -5.51 9.32
CA GLU A 80 -2.73 -5.00 9.50
C GLU A 80 -3.45 -4.91 8.14
N TRP A 81 -2.82 -4.30 7.14
CA TRP A 81 -3.37 -4.20 5.79
C TRP A 81 -3.65 -5.56 5.16
N PHE A 82 -2.75 -6.53 5.34
CA PHE A 82 -2.92 -7.89 4.82
C PHE A 82 -4.21 -8.52 5.36
N HIS A 83 -4.40 -8.48 6.68
CA HIS A 83 -5.55 -9.13 7.34
C HIS A 83 -6.85 -8.33 7.24
N SER A 84 -6.79 -7.00 7.27
CA SER A 84 -7.99 -6.15 7.31
C SER A 84 -8.50 -5.72 5.93
N GLU A 85 -7.63 -5.60 4.94
CA GLU A 85 -8.00 -5.09 3.61
C GLU A 85 -7.80 -6.14 2.51
N PHE A 86 -6.60 -6.73 2.40
CA PHE A 86 -6.27 -7.67 1.33
C PHE A 86 -7.09 -8.97 1.42
N VAL A 87 -7.01 -9.69 2.54
CA VAL A 87 -7.69 -10.99 2.71
C VAL A 87 -9.21 -10.88 2.51
N PRO A 88 -9.93 -9.92 3.14
CA PRO A 88 -11.37 -9.78 2.94
C PRO A 88 -11.74 -9.41 1.51
N SER A 89 -10.98 -8.50 0.88
CA SER A 89 -11.19 -8.10 -0.52
C SER A 89 -11.07 -9.29 -1.47
N VAL A 90 -10.00 -10.08 -1.32
CA VAL A 90 -9.74 -11.27 -2.14
C VAL A 90 -10.80 -12.35 -1.90
N LYS A 91 -11.15 -12.64 -0.64
CA LYS A 91 -12.22 -13.59 -0.31
C LYS A 91 -13.54 -13.18 -0.97
N LYS A 92 -13.91 -11.90 -0.91
CA LYS A 92 -15.13 -11.37 -1.52
C LYS A 92 -15.12 -11.53 -3.04
N HIS A 93 -13.99 -11.21 -3.68
CA HIS A 93 -13.84 -11.36 -5.13
C HIS A 93 -13.92 -12.82 -5.58
N LEU A 94 -13.16 -13.72 -4.95
CA LEU A 94 -13.17 -15.14 -5.31
C LEU A 94 -14.56 -15.76 -5.14
N LYS A 95 -15.28 -15.41 -4.06
CA LYS A 95 -16.68 -15.82 -3.85
C LYS A 95 -17.60 -15.33 -4.97
N SER A 96 -17.48 -14.07 -5.39
CA SER A 96 -18.33 -13.53 -6.46
C SER A 96 -18.05 -14.17 -7.82
N GLN A 97 -16.82 -14.63 -8.04
CA GLN A 97 -16.41 -15.38 -9.23
C GLN A 97 -16.65 -16.90 -9.12
N LYS A 98 -17.20 -17.39 -7.99
CA LYS A 98 -17.37 -18.84 -7.70
C LYS A 98 -16.06 -19.63 -7.79
N LEU A 99 -14.95 -19.02 -7.40
CA LEU A 99 -13.62 -19.63 -7.39
C LEU A 99 -13.27 -20.18 -6.00
N PRO A 100 -12.36 -21.17 -5.91
CA PRO A 100 -11.80 -21.61 -4.64
C PRO A 100 -11.14 -20.44 -3.89
N ILE A 101 -11.26 -20.43 -2.56
CA ILE A 101 -10.61 -19.42 -1.70
C ILE A 101 -9.12 -19.76 -1.56
N LYS A 102 -8.35 -19.45 -2.60
CA LYS A 102 -6.89 -19.62 -2.66
C LYS A 102 -6.30 -18.47 -3.46
N ALA A 103 -5.29 -17.82 -2.89
CA ALA A 103 -4.61 -16.71 -3.54
C ALA A 103 -3.18 -16.57 -3.04
N LEU A 104 -2.34 -15.98 -3.89
CA LEU A 104 -0.95 -15.70 -3.60
C LEU A 104 -0.70 -14.20 -3.73
N LEU A 105 -0.22 -13.57 -2.67
CA LEU A 105 0.30 -12.20 -2.74
C LEU A 105 1.80 -12.26 -3.05
N VAL A 106 2.20 -11.74 -4.20
CA VAL A 106 3.61 -11.70 -4.61
C VAL A 106 4.21 -10.36 -4.22
N LEU A 107 5.28 -10.38 -3.43
CA LEU A 107 5.94 -9.17 -2.91
C LEU A 107 7.38 -9.06 -3.41
N ASP A 108 7.82 -7.83 -3.68
CA ASP A 108 9.24 -7.51 -3.87
C ASP A 108 9.98 -7.40 -2.52
N THR A 109 11.30 -7.27 -2.58
CA THR A 109 12.14 -7.21 -1.38
C THR A 109 11.88 -5.90 -0.62
N ALA A 110 11.28 -5.99 0.57
CA ALA A 110 11.02 -4.85 1.45
C ALA A 110 11.93 -4.87 2.70
N PRO A 111 12.41 -3.71 3.20
CA PRO A 111 13.25 -3.63 4.42
C PRO A 111 12.54 -4.06 5.70
N SER A 112 11.21 -3.92 5.74
CA SER A 112 10.35 -4.21 6.88
C SER A 112 9.53 -5.47 6.62
N ARG A 113 10.21 -6.57 6.30
CA ARG A 113 9.62 -7.83 5.81
C ARG A 113 8.96 -8.59 6.97
N PRO A 114 7.62 -8.63 7.06
CA PRO A 114 6.97 -9.59 7.93
C PRO A 114 7.32 -11.02 7.48
N SER A 115 7.27 -11.98 8.40
CA SER A 115 7.47 -13.38 8.02
C SER A 115 6.31 -13.86 7.15
N GLU A 116 6.53 -14.90 6.33
CA GLU A 116 5.46 -15.48 5.51
C GLU A 116 4.35 -16.09 6.38
N GLU A 117 4.68 -16.52 7.59
CA GLU A 117 3.73 -17.00 8.60
C GLU A 117 2.81 -15.89 9.11
N GLU A 118 3.32 -14.67 9.29
CA GLU A 118 2.51 -13.50 9.67
C GLU A 118 1.55 -13.08 8.54
N LEU A 119 1.90 -13.43 7.29
CA LEU A 119 1.16 -13.11 6.07
C LEU A 119 0.41 -14.33 5.51
N LYS A 120 -0.31 -15.03 6.38
CA LYS A 120 -1.09 -16.21 6.02
C LYS A 120 -2.47 -16.21 6.68
N ASP A 121 -3.50 -16.49 5.88
CA ASP A 121 -4.87 -16.79 6.28
C ASP A 121 -5.35 -18.01 5.48
N GLY A 122 -5.22 -19.19 6.08
CA GLY A 122 -5.57 -20.47 5.43
C GLY A 122 -4.81 -20.68 4.12
N ASN A 123 -5.55 -20.69 3.01
CA ASN A 123 -5.03 -20.88 1.65
C ASN A 123 -4.67 -19.56 0.93
N ILE A 124 -4.76 -18.42 1.63
CA ILE A 124 -4.30 -17.12 1.15
C ILE A 124 -3.01 -16.79 1.89
N HIS A 125 -1.91 -16.59 1.17
CA HIS A 125 -0.62 -16.28 1.77
C HIS A 125 0.23 -15.39 0.87
N ALA A 126 1.23 -14.74 1.47
CA ALA A 126 2.24 -14.00 0.74
C ALA A 126 3.47 -14.85 0.45
N VAL A 127 4.13 -14.57 -0.68
CA VAL A 127 5.47 -15.05 -1.00
C VAL A 127 6.31 -13.88 -1.45
N PHE A 128 7.60 -13.95 -1.15
CA PHE A 128 8.55 -12.96 -1.59
C PHE A 128 9.38 -13.48 -2.74
N LEU A 129 9.61 -12.59 -3.69
CA LEU A 129 10.50 -12.86 -4.78
C LEU A 129 11.96 -12.98 -4.31
N PRO A 130 12.77 -13.82 -4.98
CA PRO A 130 14.19 -13.91 -4.65
C PRO A 130 14.89 -12.56 -4.85
N PRO A 131 16.06 -12.35 -4.21
CA PRO A 131 16.83 -11.12 -4.39
C PRO A 131 17.14 -10.86 -5.88
N ASN A 132 17.19 -9.59 -6.28
CA ASN A 132 17.61 -9.13 -7.61
C ASN A 132 16.70 -9.47 -8.81
N VAL A 133 15.43 -9.82 -8.61
CA VAL A 133 14.47 -10.05 -9.72
C VAL A 133 13.56 -8.86 -10.04
N THR A 134 13.85 -7.67 -9.52
CA THR A 134 13.06 -6.44 -9.73
C THR A 134 12.89 -6.08 -11.21
N ALA A 135 13.76 -6.56 -12.10
CA ALA A 135 13.69 -6.33 -13.55
C ALA A 135 12.71 -7.25 -14.31
N LEU A 136 12.18 -8.30 -13.68
CA LEU A 136 11.35 -9.32 -14.33
C LEU A 136 9.83 -9.09 -14.20
N ILE A 137 9.42 -7.96 -13.59
CA ILE A 137 8.02 -7.64 -13.23
C ILE A 137 7.63 -6.23 -13.68
#